data_AF-A0A1U7JEL8-F1
#
_entry.id   AF-A0A1U7JEL8-F1
#
_cell.length_a   1.000
_cell.length_b   1.000
_cell.length_c   1.000
_cell.angle_alpha   90.00
_cell.angle_beta   90.00
_cell.angle_gamma   90.00
#
_symmetry.space_group_name_H-M   'P 1'
#
loop_
_entity.id
_entity.type
_entity.pdbx_description
1 polymer ?
#
loop_
_entity_poly.entity_id
_entity_poly.type
_entity_poly.pdbx_seq_one_letter_code
_entity_poly.pdbx_strand_id
1 'polypeptide(L)'
;MYRIGVCLSFCLALVGCGTPSSEANNDSAMVGFWASPASDPSGQQAINGVVVPQLEDLLADRDLSTAEKAQTAALDASETGSLVKWTSRRADAQGAVRSGPVYYVNDKPCRDYTHSIEIDEQKLIFNGAACKSGKNWTVLN
;
A
#
# COMPACT_ATOMS: atom_id res chain seq x y z
N MET A 1 -48.03 30.98 -43.02
CA MET A 1 -47.02 31.48 -42.06
C MET A 1 -46.21 30.28 -41.56
N TYR A 2 -45.11 29.94 -42.25
CA TYR A 2 -44.31 28.73 -41.99
C TYR A 2 -43.27 29.05 -40.91
N ARG A 3 -43.38 28.37 -39.76
CA ARG A 3 -42.57 28.62 -38.57
C ARG A 3 -41.43 27.61 -38.50
N ILE A 4 -40.23 28.17 -38.30
CA ILE A 4 -39.14 27.65 -37.45
C ILE A 4 -38.29 26.54 -38.07
N GLY A 5 -37.17 26.97 -38.67
CA GLY A 5 -35.88 26.88 -37.97
C GLY A 5 -35.31 25.48 -37.77
N VAL A 6 -34.68 24.97 -38.84
CA VAL A 6 -33.69 23.90 -38.78
C VAL A 6 -32.49 24.39 -37.97
N CYS A 7 -32.18 23.74 -36.84
CA CYS A 7 -30.84 23.77 -36.25
C CYS A 7 -30.34 22.32 -36.15
N LEU A 8 -29.39 22.02 -37.05
CA LEU A 8 -28.55 20.83 -37.06
C LEU A 8 -27.99 20.56 -35.65
N SER A 9 -28.27 19.40 -35.09
CA SER A 9 -27.48 18.86 -33.97
C SER A 9 -26.70 17.66 -34.49
N PHE A 10 -25.43 17.92 -34.73
CA PHE A 10 -24.37 16.98 -35.11
C PHE A 10 -23.70 16.52 -33.81
N CYS A 11 -24.10 15.36 -33.27
CA CYS A 11 -23.37 14.72 -32.18
C CYS A 11 -22.54 13.56 -32.74
N LEU A 12 -21.23 13.74 -32.66
CA LEU A 12 -20.17 12.85 -33.08
C LEU A 12 -20.34 11.43 -32.51
N ALA A 13 -20.15 10.44 -33.38
CA ALA A 13 -19.78 9.10 -32.98
C ALA A 13 -18.34 9.09 -32.45
N LEU A 14 -18.12 8.49 -31.28
CA LEU A 14 -16.80 8.02 -30.84
C LEU A 14 -16.95 6.56 -30.37
N VAL A 15 -16.32 5.70 -31.16
CA VAL A 15 -16.15 4.27 -30.95
C VAL A 15 -15.12 4.04 -29.84
N GLY A 16 -15.28 2.97 -29.07
CA GLY A 16 -14.28 2.51 -28.11
C GLY A 16 -14.51 1.06 -27.73
N CYS A 17 -14.09 0.14 -28.60
CA CYS A 17 -13.99 -1.28 -28.30
C CYS A 17 -12.71 -1.53 -27.51
N GLY A 18 -12.85 -2.06 -26.29
CA GLY A 18 -11.73 -2.54 -25.48
C GLY A 18 -12.19 -3.77 -24.72
N THR A 19 -11.89 -4.95 -25.25
CA THR A 19 -11.99 -6.23 -24.55
C THR A 19 -10.72 -6.46 -23.74
N PRO A 20 -10.75 -6.38 -22.40
CA PRO A 20 -9.82 -7.14 -21.58
C PRO A 20 -10.36 -8.56 -21.45
N SER A 21 -9.74 -9.51 -22.16
CA SER A 21 -9.78 -10.91 -21.76
C SER A 21 -9.09 -11.02 -20.40
N SER A 22 -9.87 -11.18 -19.35
CA SER A 22 -9.38 -11.60 -18.04
C SER A 22 -10.45 -12.49 -17.44
N GLU A 23 -10.14 -13.77 -17.42
CA GLU A 23 -10.88 -14.84 -16.79
C GLU A 23 -10.98 -14.53 -15.29
N ALA A 24 -12.17 -14.15 -14.82
CA ALA A 24 -12.50 -14.17 -13.41
C ALA A 24 -14.02 -14.36 -13.27
N ASN A 25 -14.37 -15.40 -12.53
CA ASN A 25 -15.70 -15.97 -12.37
C ASN A 25 -16.76 -14.98 -11.87
N ASN A 26 -18.00 -15.27 -12.24
CA ASN A 26 -19.26 -14.70 -11.74
C ASN A 26 -19.22 -14.30 -10.26
N ASP A 27 -19.52 -13.04 -9.93
CA ASP A 27 -20.87 -12.63 -9.53
C ASP A 27 -20.96 -11.11 -9.28
N SER A 28 -21.81 -10.45 -10.07
CA SER A 28 -22.62 -9.28 -9.70
C SER A 28 -21.97 -8.16 -8.88
N ALA A 29 -21.12 -7.36 -9.54
CA ALA A 29 -20.66 -6.07 -9.02
C ALA A 29 -21.75 -4.99 -9.18
N MET A 30 -22.54 -4.81 -8.12
CA MET A 30 -23.11 -3.50 -7.77
C MET A 30 -21.93 -2.61 -7.39
N VAL A 31 -21.49 -1.71 -8.27
CA VAL A 31 -20.31 -0.86 -8.08
C VAL A 31 -20.49 0.15 -6.92
N GLY A 32 -20.06 -0.25 -5.73
CA GLY A 32 -19.81 0.68 -4.63
C GLY A 32 -18.44 1.35 -4.79
N PHE A 33 -18.44 2.67 -4.93
CA PHE A 33 -17.27 3.58 -4.98
C PHE A 33 -16.38 3.56 -3.69
N TRP A 34 -16.57 2.59 -2.81
CA TRP A 34 -15.87 2.43 -1.53
C TRP A 34 -15.10 1.11 -1.48
N ALA A 35 -14.37 0.78 -2.54
CA ALA A 35 -13.40 -0.32 -2.49
C ALA A 35 -12.18 0.12 -1.67
N SER A 36 -12.14 -0.26 -0.38
CA SER A 36 -10.88 -0.22 0.38
C SER A 36 -9.90 -1.19 -0.27
N PRO A 37 -8.61 -0.83 -0.46
CA PRO A 37 -7.65 -1.75 -1.06
C PRO A 37 -7.55 -2.99 -0.17
N ALA A 38 -7.84 -4.15 -0.75
CA ALA A 38 -7.63 -5.45 -0.12
C ALA A 38 -6.17 -5.53 0.34
N SER A 39 -5.99 -5.87 1.62
CA SER A 39 -4.69 -6.19 2.18
C SER A 39 -4.17 -7.43 1.46
N ASP A 40 -3.05 -7.30 0.75
CA ASP A 40 -2.35 -8.42 0.13
C ASP A 40 -1.82 -9.34 1.25
N PRO A 41 -2.18 -10.64 1.31
CA PRO A 41 -1.68 -11.56 2.32
C PRO A 41 -0.14 -11.72 2.27
N SER A 42 0.51 -11.29 1.17
CA SER A 42 1.96 -11.25 1.03
C SER A 42 2.61 -10.14 1.86
N GLY A 43 1.90 -9.02 2.07
CA GLY A 43 2.34 -7.92 2.92
C GLY A 43 2.29 -8.29 4.40
N GLN A 44 1.28 -9.07 4.81
CA GLN A 44 1.10 -9.54 6.18
C GLN A 44 2.26 -10.45 6.64
N GLN A 45 2.79 -11.30 5.76
CA GLN A 45 3.90 -12.21 6.13
C GLN A 45 5.25 -11.49 6.28
N ALA A 46 5.41 -10.32 5.68
CA ALA A 46 6.62 -9.53 5.84
C ALA A 46 6.72 -8.93 7.25
N ILE A 47 5.60 -8.68 7.94
CA ILE A 47 5.57 -7.83 9.14
C ILE A 47 5.33 -8.67 10.41
N ASN A 48 4.72 -9.85 10.29
CA ASN A 48 4.33 -10.76 11.38
C ASN A 48 5.48 -11.26 12.28
N GLY A 49 6.75 -11.01 11.94
CA GLY A 49 7.89 -11.52 12.72
C GLY A 49 8.21 -10.72 13.98
N VAL A 50 8.06 -9.38 13.97
CA VAL A 50 8.52 -8.53 15.09
C VAL A 50 7.67 -7.27 15.28
N VAL A 51 7.13 -6.68 14.19
CA VAL A 51 6.49 -5.35 14.25
C VAL A 51 4.98 -5.43 14.47
N VAL A 52 4.31 -6.49 13.99
CA VAL A 52 2.85 -6.66 14.15
C VAL A 52 2.41 -6.91 15.60
N PRO A 53 2.97 -7.85 16.38
CA PRO A 53 2.33 -8.21 17.65
C PRO A 53 2.31 -7.07 18.69
N GLN A 54 3.34 -6.21 18.72
CA GLN A 54 3.35 -5.05 19.62
C GLN A 54 2.49 -3.89 19.13
N LEU A 55 2.17 -3.88 17.83
CA LEU A 55 1.45 -2.79 17.19
C LEU A 55 -0.03 -3.11 16.99
N GLU A 56 -0.41 -4.40 16.97
CA GLU A 56 -1.80 -4.88 16.99
C GLU A 56 -2.56 -4.45 18.25
N ASP A 57 -1.90 -4.39 19.41
CA ASP A 57 -2.52 -3.89 20.65
C ASP A 57 -2.73 -2.36 20.65
N LEU A 58 -2.01 -1.62 19.79
CA LEU A 58 -1.96 -0.15 19.82
C LEU A 58 -2.61 0.52 18.59
N LEU A 59 -2.69 -0.17 17.45
CA LEU A 59 -3.27 0.32 16.22
C LEU A 59 -4.50 -0.49 15.83
N ALA A 60 -5.51 0.18 15.28
CA ALA A 60 -6.61 -0.52 14.62
C ALA A 60 -6.11 -1.25 13.36
N ASP A 61 -6.75 -2.36 12.98
CA ASP A 61 -6.37 -3.21 11.82
C ASP A 61 -6.11 -2.43 10.52
N ARG A 62 -6.85 -1.33 10.32
CA ARG A 62 -6.73 -0.49 9.12
C ARG A 62 -5.47 0.38 9.14
N ASP A 63 -5.05 0.82 10.32
CA ASP A 63 -3.85 1.64 10.48
C ASP A 63 -2.61 0.75 10.43
N LEU A 64 -2.70 -0.48 10.93
CA LEU A 64 -1.72 -1.53 10.70
C LEU A 64 -1.46 -1.71 9.20
N SER A 65 -2.49 -1.95 8.38
CA SER A 65 -2.32 -2.10 6.92
C SER A 65 -1.64 -0.89 6.26
N THR A 66 -1.85 0.31 6.78
CA THR A 66 -1.23 1.54 6.25
C THR A 66 0.24 1.62 6.63
N ALA A 67 0.58 1.29 7.87
CA ALA A 67 1.94 1.18 8.37
C ALA A 67 2.74 0.10 7.60
N GLU A 68 2.11 -1.04 7.31
CA GLU A 68 2.71 -2.13 6.53
C GLU A 68 3.04 -1.71 5.11
N LYS A 69 2.09 -1.05 4.41
CA LYS A 69 2.33 -0.52 3.06
C LYS A 69 3.49 0.47 3.04
N ALA A 70 3.61 1.31 4.07
CA ALA A 70 4.72 2.25 4.19
C ALA A 70 6.05 1.54 4.38
N GLN A 71 6.08 0.47 5.20
CA GLN A 71 7.27 -0.35 5.38
C GLN A 71 7.69 -1.04 4.09
N THR A 72 6.77 -1.69 3.37
CA THR A 72 7.05 -2.33 2.08
C THR A 72 7.57 -1.31 1.07
N ALA A 73 6.93 -0.14 0.96
CA ALA A 73 7.38 0.91 0.05
C ALA A 73 8.78 1.43 0.41
N ALA A 74 9.09 1.57 1.71
CA ALA A 74 10.43 1.95 2.15
C ALA A 74 11.44 0.86 1.79
N LEU A 75 11.08 -0.42 2.00
CA LEU A 75 11.91 -1.58 1.70
C LEU A 75 12.21 -1.74 0.20
N ASP A 76 11.25 -1.47 -0.67
CA ASP A 76 11.43 -1.53 -2.13
C ASP A 76 12.13 -0.32 -2.75
N ALA A 77 12.22 0.79 -2.01
CA ALA A 77 12.92 1.96 -2.49
C ALA A 77 14.40 1.64 -2.79
N SER A 78 14.87 2.03 -3.98
CA SER A 78 16.25 1.77 -4.41
C SER A 78 17.27 2.67 -3.72
N GLU A 79 16.83 3.81 -3.17
CA GLU A 79 17.70 4.78 -2.51
C GLU A 79 17.93 4.41 -1.02
N THR A 80 19.20 4.38 -0.62
CA THR A 80 19.59 4.22 0.78
C THR A 80 19.11 5.41 1.61
N GLY A 81 18.47 5.15 2.74
CA GLY A 81 17.92 6.22 3.58
C GLY A 81 16.54 6.70 3.15
N SER A 82 15.88 6.00 2.21
CA SER A 82 14.51 6.31 1.80
C SER A 82 13.58 6.39 3.02
N LEU A 83 12.84 7.50 3.10
CA LEU A 83 11.91 7.81 4.18
C LEU A 83 10.48 7.81 3.63
N VAL A 84 9.68 6.85 4.06
CA VAL A 84 8.25 6.77 3.70
C VAL A 84 7.41 7.14 4.91
N LYS A 85 6.67 8.24 4.81
CA LYS A 85 5.75 8.70 5.84
C LYS A 85 4.36 8.13 5.60
N TRP A 86 3.63 7.90 6.68
CA TRP A 86 2.25 7.46 6.63
C TRP A 86 1.46 8.10 7.78
N THR A 87 0.15 8.17 7.59
CA THR A 87 -0.79 8.68 8.61
C THR A 87 -2.06 7.84 8.56
N SER A 88 -2.66 7.62 9.72
CA SER A 88 -3.95 6.94 9.85
C SER A 88 -5.05 7.76 9.18
N ARG A 89 -6.16 7.11 8.83
CA ARG A 89 -7.29 7.85 8.25
C ARG A 89 -7.95 8.82 9.22
N ARG A 90 -7.87 8.55 10.52
CA ARG A 90 -8.40 9.43 11.58
C ARG A 90 -7.38 10.47 12.05
N ALA A 91 -6.15 10.43 11.55
CA ALA A 91 -5.03 11.29 11.94
C ALA A 91 -4.69 11.23 13.45
N ASP A 92 -5.05 10.14 14.12
CA ASP A 92 -4.70 9.77 15.49
C ASP A 92 -3.35 9.05 15.60
N ALA A 93 -2.88 8.44 14.51
CA ALA A 93 -1.59 7.80 14.41
C ALA A 93 -0.84 8.27 13.16
N GLN A 94 0.45 8.47 13.29
CA GLN A 94 1.33 8.77 12.18
C GLN A 94 2.67 8.07 12.35
N GLY A 95 3.41 7.93 11.26
CA GLY A 95 4.71 7.31 11.34
C GLY A 95 5.56 7.55 10.12
N ALA A 96 6.80 7.07 10.24
CA ALA A 96 7.76 7.09 9.16
C ALA A 96 8.63 5.84 9.21
N VAL A 97 8.90 5.27 8.05
CA VAL A 97 9.84 4.17 7.88
C VAL A 97 11.05 4.69 7.14
N ARG A 98 12.20 4.65 7.79
CA ARG A 98 13.51 4.92 7.18
C ARG A 98 14.20 3.61 6.91
N SER A 99 14.79 3.48 5.74
CA SER A 99 15.35 2.21 5.31
C SER A 99 16.86 2.34 5.05
N GLY A 100 17.64 1.34 5.48
CA GLY A 100 19.10 1.33 5.47
C GLY A 100 19.71 0.88 4.14
N PRO A 101 21.05 0.76 4.06
CA PRO A 101 21.71 0.25 2.87
C PRO A 101 21.36 -1.23 2.63
N VAL A 102 21.46 -1.67 1.38
CA VAL A 102 21.34 -3.09 1.02
C VAL A 102 22.68 -3.81 1.28
N TYR A 103 22.62 -4.93 1.98
CA TYR A 103 23.71 -5.89 2.18
C TYR A 103 23.28 -7.28 1.72
N TYR A 104 24.21 -8.25 1.63
CA TYR A 104 23.90 -9.60 1.15
C TYR A 104 24.15 -10.64 2.24
N VAL A 105 23.18 -11.53 2.43
CA VAL A 105 23.28 -12.70 3.32
C VAL A 105 22.93 -13.94 2.50
N ASN A 106 23.88 -14.86 2.33
CA ASN A 106 23.69 -16.07 1.51
C ASN A 106 23.11 -15.75 0.12
N ASP A 107 23.71 -14.77 -0.58
CA ASP A 107 23.30 -14.28 -1.89
C ASP A 107 21.87 -13.68 -1.96
N LYS A 108 21.25 -13.39 -0.82
CA LYS A 108 19.97 -12.67 -0.73
C LYS A 108 20.21 -11.21 -0.33
N PRO A 109 19.63 -10.23 -1.03
CA PRO A 109 19.71 -8.84 -0.64
C PRO A 109 18.85 -8.63 0.61
N CYS A 110 19.46 -8.11 1.67
CA CYS A 110 18.84 -7.79 2.94
C CYS A 110 19.11 -6.33 3.28
N ARG A 111 18.27 -5.77 4.15
CA ARG A 111 18.45 -4.39 4.62
C ARG A 111 17.77 -4.15 5.94
N ASP A 112 18.35 -3.23 6.69
CA ASP A 112 17.78 -2.76 7.95
C ASP A 112 16.75 -1.68 7.69
N TYR A 113 15.83 -1.50 8.63
CA TYR A 113 14.86 -0.40 8.61
C TYR A 113 14.54 0.04 10.03
N THR A 114 14.18 1.31 10.15
CA THR A 114 13.72 1.95 11.38
C THR A 114 12.31 2.47 11.15
N HIS A 115 11.35 1.99 11.93
CA HIS A 115 9.96 2.41 11.90
C HIS A 115 9.67 3.25 13.14
N SER A 116 9.39 4.53 12.93
CA SER A 116 8.94 5.44 13.99
C SER A 116 7.43 5.63 13.90
N ILE A 117 6.73 5.52 15.01
CA ILE A 117 5.27 5.61 15.11
C ILE A 117 4.94 6.54 16.26
N GLU A 118 3.99 7.43 16.03
CA GLU A 118 3.48 8.40 16.98
C GLU A 118 1.97 8.20 17.07
N ILE A 119 1.50 7.86 18.28
CA ILE A 119 0.09 7.60 18.60
C ILE A 119 -0.19 8.36 19.90
N ASP A 120 -1.18 9.24 19.89
CA ASP A 120 -1.48 10.15 21.01
C ASP A 120 -0.22 10.93 21.48
N GLU A 121 0.25 10.67 22.70
CA GLU A 121 1.45 11.27 23.30
C GLU A 121 2.66 10.32 23.31
N GLN A 122 2.51 9.12 22.72
CA GLN A 122 3.52 8.07 22.73
C GLN A 122 4.29 8.04 21.41
N LYS A 123 5.62 8.03 21.50
CA LYS A 123 6.52 7.79 20.37
C LYS A 123 7.16 6.41 20.52
N LEU A 124 6.95 5.55 19.54
CA LEU A 124 7.51 4.21 19.45
C LEU A 124 8.51 4.16 18.30
N ILE A 125 9.67 3.55 18.53
CA ILE A 125 10.70 3.38 17.51
C ILE A 125 11.13 1.92 17.51
N PHE A 126 11.02 1.29 16.35
CA PHE A 126 11.41 -0.10 16.14
C PHE A 126 12.49 -0.16 15.08
N ASN A 127 13.48 -1.03 15.30
CA ASN A 127 14.49 -1.35 14.31
C ASN A 127 14.33 -2.83 13.94
N GLY A 128 14.40 -3.12 12.65
CA GLY A 128 14.31 -4.47 12.15
C GLY A 128 15.19 -4.65 10.92
N ALA A 129 15.26 -5.88 10.44
CA ALA A 129 15.92 -6.22 9.18
C ALA A 129 14.99 -7.07 8.34
N ALA A 130 15.07 -6.94 7.02
CA ALA A 130 14.32 -7.76 6.08
C ALA A 130 15.20 -8.22 4.92
N CYS A 131 15.01 -9.46 4.49
CA CYS A 131 15.66 -10.03 3.33
C CYS A 131 14.66 -10.20 2.18
N LYS A 132 15.09 -9.88 0.96
CA LYS A 132 14.26 -10.03 -0.23
C LYS A 132 14.28 -11.48 -0.72
N SER A 133 13.10 -12.02 -0.97
CA SER A 133 12.86 -13.31 -1.62
C SER A 133 12.00 -13.07 -2.86
N GLY A 134 12.64 -12.97 -4.03
CA GLY A 134 11.98 -12.60 -5.27
C GLY A 134 11.42 -11.17 -5.23
N LYS A 135 10.10 -11.03 -5.24
CA LYS A 135 9.41 -9.72 -5.14
C LYS A 135 9.06 -9.33 -3.71
N ASN A 136 9.14 -10.27 -2.78
CA ASN A 136 8.67 -10.06 -1.41
C ASN A 136 9.84 -9.80 -0.46
N TRP A 137 9.59 -9.03 0.59
CA TRP A 137 10.52 -8.87 1.71
C TRP A 137 10.06 -9.74 2.87
N THR A 138 10.99 -10.40 3.54
CA THR A 138 10.73 -11.23 4.72
C THR A 138 11.55 -10.67 5.88
N VAL A 139 10.87 -10.25 6.95
CA VAL A 139 11.54 -9.75 8.16
C VAL A 139 12.30 -10.87 8.86
N LEU A 140 13.48 -10.53 9.36
CA LEU A 140 14.31 -11.39 10.20
C LEU A 140 13.87 -11.19 11.64
N ASN A 141 13.50 -12.29 12.30
CA ASN A 141 13.29 -12.40 13.75
C ASN A 141 14.49 -13.10 14.38
#